data_AF-A0A2T0HIP2-F1
#
_entry.id   AF-A0A2T0HIP2-F1
#
_cell.length_a   1.000
_cell.length_b   1.000
_cell.length_c   1.000
_cell.angle_alpha   90.00
_cell.angle_beta   90.00
_cell.angle_gamma   90.00
#
_symmetry.space_group_name_H-M   'P 1'
#
loop_
_entity.id
_entity.type
_entity.pdbx_description
1 polymer ?
#
loop_
_entity_poly.entity_id
_entity_poly.type
_entity_poly.pdbx_seq_one_letter_code
_entity_poly.pdbx_strand_id
1 'polypeptide(L)'
;MVARSKEAKALGLKMGEPFFKIRTFIEKHDVSVFSSNYTLYGEFSHRLSLAISSLAPAVEAYSCDESFVRLDGLPEPLKDVAKAIQTRVLLWTALPVGIGLGHTKTLAKAAQHASKVWKAKTGGVVDLRSKEAVEWLLRRMPVEEVWGVGRRMKDNLQPLGITTAWELAQCDPRVLGKKFSVVLERTIRELNG
;
A
#
# COMPACT_ATOMS: atom_id res chain seq x y z
N MET A 1 -18.44 3.03 -8.12
CA MET A 1 -18.23 1.84 -7.29
C MET A 1 -17.11 2.12 -6.29
N VAL A 2 -17.32 1.88 -5.00
CA VAL A 2 -16.37 2.26 -3.93
C VAL A 2 -15.38 1.13 -3.59
N ALA A 3 -15.81 -0.14 -3.66
CA ALA A 3 -14.97 -1.32 -3.48
C ALA A 3 -15.40 -2.44 -4.43
N ARG A 4 -14.53 -3.44 -4.64
CA ARG A 4 -14.79 -4.64 -5.46
C ARG A 4 -14.09 -5.86 -4.88
N SER A 5 -14.68 -7.04 -5.03
CA SER A 5 -14.03 -8.30 -4.67
C SER A 5 -12.94 -8.68 -5.67
N LYS A 6 -12.13 -9.70 -5.36
CA LYS A 6 -11.08 -10.19 -6.27
C LYS A 6 -11.67 -10.81 -7.53
N GLU A 7 -12.80 -11.49 -7.37
CA GLU A 7 -13.58 -12.15 -8.42
C GLU A 7 -14.11 -11.09 -9.40
N ALA A 8 -14.74 -10.03 -8.88
CA ALA A 8 -15.19 -8.90 -9.68
C ALA A 8 -14.02 -8.20 -10.42
N LYS A 9 -12.87 -8.05 -9.76
CA LYS A 9 -11.66 -7.52 -10.42
C LYS A 9 -11.18 -8.43 -11.55
N ALA A 10 -11.22 -9.75 -11.37
CA ALA A 10 -10.80 -10.73 -12.38
C ALA A 10 -11.72 -10.73 -13.62
N LEU A 11 -13.00 -10.42 -13.44
CA LEU A 11 -13.95 -10.23 -14.54
C LEU A 11 -13.70 -8.93 -15.35
N GLY A 12 -12.87 -8.01 -14.84
CA GLY A 12 -12.50 -6.77 -15.54
C GLY A 12 -13.21 -5.51 -15.06
N LEU A 13 -14.06 -5.59 -14.01
CA LEU A 13 -14.73 -4.42 -13.42
C LEU A 13 -13.69 -3.47 -12.83
N LYS A 14 -13.49 -2.29 -13.42
CA LYS A 14 -12.52 -1.30 -12.92
C LYS A 14 -13.03 -0.57 -11.68
N MET A 15 -12.13 -0.23 -10.77
CA MET A 15 -12.45 0.54 -9.57
C MET A 15 -12.80 1.99 -9.93
N GLY A 16 -13.76 2.59 -9.21
CA GLY A 16 -14.14 3.99 -9.43
C GLY A 16 -15.11 4.24 -10.59
N GLU A 17 -15.48 3.23 -11.38
CA GLU A 17 -16.45 3.43 -12.46
C GLU A 17 -17.86 3.74 -11.92
N PRO A 18 -18.59 4.72 -12.50
CA PRO A 18 -19.97 5.01 -12.15
C PRO A 18 -20.88 3.80 -12.39
N PHE A 19 -21.77 3.52 -11.44
CA PHE A 19 -22.63 2.32 -11.48
C PHE A 19 -23.41 2.18 -12.79
N PHE A 20 -23.96 3.29 -13.30
CA PHE A 20 -24.76 3.28 -14.53
C PHE A 20 -23.97 2.80 -15.77
N LYS A 21 -22.64 2.99 -15.80
CA LYS A 21 -21.80 2.52 -16.92
C LYS A 21 -21.53 1.03 -16.88
N ILE A 22 -21.55 0.44 -15.68
CA ILE A 22 -21.21 -0.97 -15.44
C ILE A 22 -22.45 -1.84 -15.18
N ARG A 23 -23.65 -1.29 -15.23
CA ARG A 23 -24.90 -2.00 -14.94
C ARG A 23 -25.09 -3.23 -15.82
N THR A 24 -24.98 -3.07 -17.13
CA THR A 24 -25.12 -4.18 -18.09
C THR A 24 -24.04 -5.24 -17.88
N PHE A 25 -22.83 -4.81 -17.50
CA PHE A 25 -21.74 -5.74 -17.17
C PHE A 25 -22.08 -6.57 -15.93
N ILE A 26 -22.58 -5.91 -14.88
CA ILE A 26 -22.97 -6.52 -13.61
C ILE A 26 -24.07 -7.57 -13.84
N GLU A 27 -25.14 -7.19 -14.56
CA GLU A 27 -26.26 -8.08 -14.88
C GLU A 27 -25.80 -9.28 -15.73
N LYS A 28 -24.92 -9.05 -16.72
CA LYS A 28 -24.40 -10.13 -17.58
C LYS A 28 -23.54 -11.16 -16.83
N HIS A 29 -22.80 -10.73 -15.80
CA HIS A 29 -21.86 -11.58 -15.07
C HIS A 29 -22.34 -11.94 -13.66
N ASP A 30 -23.63 -11.72 -13.38
CA ASP A 30 -24.29 -12.02 -12.10
C ASP A 30 -23.52 -11.49 -10.88
N VAL A 31 -23.05 -10.25 -10.98
CA VAL A 31 -22.26 -9.63 -9.91
C VAL A 31 -23.21 -9.07 -8.85
N SER A 32 -23.10 -9.56 -7.61
CA SER A 32 -23.88 -9.03 -6.49
C SER A 32 -23.44 -7.60 -6.13
N VAL A 33 -24.42 -6.71 -5.91
CA VAL A 33 -24.20 -5.29 -5.58
C VAL A 33 -24.76 -5.00 -4.20
N PHE A 34 -23.95 -4.39 -3.35
CA PHE A 34 -24.32 -4.01 -1.99
C PHE A 34 -24.24 -2.49 -1.80
N SER A 35 -25.13 -1.93 -1.00
CA SER A 35 -25.07 -0.53 -0.59
C SER A 35 -23.90 -0.31 0.39
N SER A 36 -23.25 0.86 0.29
CA SER A 36 -22.20 1.25 1.23
C SER A 36 -22.77 1.41 2.65
N ASN A 37 -22.19 0.72 3.63
CA ASN A 37 -22.51 0.91 5.06
C ASN A 37 -21.34 1.59 5.78
N TYR A 38 -21.35 2.92 5.79
CA TYR A 38 -20.27 3.73 6.34
C TYR A 38 -20.10 3.56 7.86
N THR A 39 -21.19 3.37 8.59
CA THR A 39 -21.15 3.12 10.04
C THR A 39 -20.40 1.83 10.34
N LEU A 40 -20.70 0.76 9.59
CA LEU A 40 -20.01 -0.51 9.72
C LEU A 40 -18.52 -0.39 9.38
N TYR A 41 -18.16 0.33 8.31
CA TYR A 41 -16.76 0.56 7.96
C TYR A 41 -16.02 1.37 9.02
N GLY A 42 -16.67 2.38 9.61
CA GLY A 42 -16.12 3.15 10.72
C GLY A 42 -15.85 2.28 11.96
N GLU A 43 -16.77 1.38 12.29
CA GLU A 43 -16.59 0.43 13.40
C GLU A 43 -15.42 -0.52 13.16
N PHE A 44 -15.30 -1.09 11.96
CA PHE A 44 -14.14 -1.93 11.60
C PHE A 44 -12.82 -1.15 11.63
N SER A 45 -12.83 0.09 11.14
CA SER A 45 -11.67 0.98 11.20
C SER A 45 -11.22 1.23 12.65
N HIS A 46 -12.18 1.50 13.55
CA HIS A 46 -11.90 1.66 14.96
C HIS A 46 -11.32 0.39 15.59
N ARG A 47 -11.91 -0.78 15.31
CA ARG A 47 -11.41 -2.08 15.79
C ARG A 47 -10.00 -2.38 15.27
N LEU A 48 -9.71 -2.04 14.01
CA LEU A 48 -8.37 -2.15 13.43
C LEU A 48 -7.36 -1.28 14.20
N SER A 49 -7.68 -0.01 14.44
CA SER A 49 -6.80 0.89 15.20
C SER A 49 -6.56 0.40 16.63
N LEU A 50 -7.59 -0.12 17.32
CA LEU A 50 -7.45 -0.71 18.65
C LEU A 50 -6.55 -1.95 18.65
N ALA A 51 -6.73 -2.85 17.68
CA ALA A 51 -5.92 -4.05 17.54
C ALA A 51 -4.43 -3.71 17.36
N ILE A 52 -4.12 -2.73 16.51
CA ILE A 52 -2.73 -2.29 16.29
C ILE A 52 -2.17 -1.59 17.54
N SER A 53 -2.90 -0.64 18.10
CA SER A 53 -2.44 0.16 19.25
C SER A 53 -2.20 -0.67 20.51
N SER A 54 -2.82 -1.85 20.61
CA SER A 54 -2.59 -2.79 21.71
C SER A 54 -1.20 -3.46 21.71
N LEU A 55 -0.44 -3.33 20.61
CA LEU A 55 0.86 -3.98 20.42
C LEU A 55 1.95 -3.01 19.94
N ALA A 56 1.61 -1.75 19.68
CA ALA A 56 2.54 -0.76 19.16
C ALA A 56 2.46 0.55 19.95
N PRO A 57 3.61 1.23 20.15
CA PRO A 57 3.68 2.42 20.99
C PRO A 57 3.00 3.63 20.35
N ALA A 58 3.02 3.74 19.02
CA ALA A 58 2.38 4.84 18.30
C ALA A 58 1.82 4.39 16.95
N VAL A 59 0.58 4.81 16.69
CA VAL A 59 -0.16 4.52 15.46
C VAL A 59 -0.69 5.83 14.90
N GLU A 60 -0.45 6.05 13.61
CA GLU A 60 -0.97 7.16 12.83
C GLU A 60 -1.97 6.61 11.81
N ALA A 61 -3.26 6.89 12.01
CA ALA A 61 -4.28 6.52 11.04
C ALA A 61 -4.08 7.31 9.73
N TYR A 62 -4.04 6.60 8.60
CA TYR A 62 -3.85 7.20 7.27
C TYR A 62 -5.14 7.20 6.45
N SER A 63 -5.90 6.10 6.51
CA SER A 63 -7.23 5.94 5.91
C SER A 63 -8.10 5.05 6.81
N CYS A 64 -9.33 4.74 6.39
CA CYS A 64 -10.21 3.83 7.14
C CYS A 64 -9.63 2.41 7.28
N ASP A 65 -8.76 1.99 6.35
CA ASP A 65 -8.19 0.64 6.27
C ASP A 65 -6.66 0.61 6.34
N GLU A 66 -6.00 1.76 6.53
CA GLU A 66 -4.54 1.85 6.57
C GLU A 66 -4.05 2.73 7.73
N SER A 67 -2.95 2.29 8.35
CA SER A 67 -2.26 3.02 9.41
C SER A 67 -0.76 2.88 9.26
N PHE A 68 -0.02 3.94 9.61
CA PHE A 68 1.41 3.86 9.85
C PHE A 68 1.67 3.58 11.32
N VAL A 69 2.64 2.74 11.60
CA VAL A 69 2.97 2.31 12.96
C VAL A 69 4.42 2.59 13.20
N ARG A 70 4.74 3.31 14.28
CA ARG A 70 6.14 3.45 14.71
C ARG A 70 6.51 2.27 15.57
N LEU A 71 7.65 1.65 15.25
CA LEU A 71 8.17 0.46 15.90
C LEU A 71 9.50 0.74 16.63
N ASP A 72 9.89 2.01 16.73
CA ASP A 72 11.10 2.44 17.43
C ASP A 72 11.10 1.93 18.88
N GLY A 73 12.20 1.32 19.30
CA GLY A 73 12.36 0.78 20.66
C GLY A 73 11.69 -0.58 20.92
N LEU A 74 11.07 -1.20 19.91
CA LEU A 74 10.58 -2.58 20.02
C LEU A 74 11.69 -3.61 19.77
N PRO A 75 11.59 -4.81 20.39
CA PRO A 75 12.61 -5.84 20.24
C PRO A 75 12.68 -6.39 18.82
N GLU A 76 13.91 -6.65 18.36
CA GLU A 76 14.15 -7.38 17.11
C GLU A 76 13.91 -8.89 17.29
N PRO A 77 13.50 -9.61 16.22
CA PRO A 77 13.24 -9.08 14.89
C PRO A 77 11.86 -8.40 14.79
N LEU A 78 11.79 -7.18 14.24
CA LEU A 78 10.51 -6.45 14.09
C LEU A 78 9.48 -7.21 13.24
N LYS A 79 9.91 -8.15 12.41
CA LYS A 79 9.03 -9.06 11.66
C LYS A 79 8.11 -9.86 12.58
N ASP A 80 8.56 -10.23 13.78
CA ASP A 80 7.73 -10.98 14.72
C ASP A 80 6.68 -10.09 15.39
N VAL A 81 7.04 -8.84 15.69
CA VAL A 81 6.08 -7.81 16.12
C VAL A 81 5.02 -7.60 15.03
N ALA A 82 5.44 -7.47 13.76
CA ALA A 82 4.52 -7.33 12.64
C ALA A 82 3.57 -8.54 12.52
N LYS A 83 4.07 -9.77 12.65
CA LYS A 83 3.21 -10.97 12.66
C LYS A 83 2.24 -11.00 13.84
N ALA A 84 2.66 -10.55 15.02
CA ALA A 84 1.80 -10.45 16.19
C ALA A 84 0.66 -9.45 15.93
N ILE A 85 0.97 -8.29 15.34
CA ILE A 85 -0.04 -7.30 14.90
C ILE A 85 -0.98 -7.92 13.85
N GLN A 86 -0.45 -8.57 12.82
CA GLN A 86 -1.25 -9.23 11.78
C GLN A 86 -2.22 -10.24 12.37
N THR A 87 -1.75 -11.06 13.32
CA THR A 87 -2.55 -12.08 14.00
C THR A 87 -3.61 -11.44 14.89
N ARG A 88 -3.26 -10.41 15.67
CA ARG A 88 -4.18 -9.66 16.53
C ARG A 88 -5.31 -9.03 15.73
N VAL A 89 -4.98 -8.38 14.61
CA VAL A 89 -5.97 -7.78 13.72
C VAL A 89 -6.90 -8.84 13.15
N LEU A 90 -6.36 -9.96 12.67
CA LEU A 90 -7.17 -11.06 12.17
C LEU A 90 -8.14 -11.60 13.23
N LEU A 91 -7.66 -11.81 14.47
CA LEU A 91 -8.49 -12.33 15.56
C LEU A 91 -9.61 -11.37 15.96
N TRP A 92 -9.34 -10.06 16.00
CA TRP A 92 -10.30 -9.07 16.52
C TRP A 92 -11.27 -8.55 15.46
N THR A 93 -10.89 -8.60 14.18
CA THR A 93 -11.68 -8.02 13.09
C THR A 93 -12.13 -9.04 12.05
N ALA A 94 -11.58 -10.26 12.06
CA ALA A 94 -11.70 -11.24 10.98
C ALA A 94 -11.18 -10.76 9.61
N LEU A 95 -10.46 -9.63 9.57
CA LEU A 95 -9.92 -9.05 8.33
C LEU A 95 -8.44 -9.39 8.18
N PRO A 96 -8.02 -10.00 7.04
CA PRO A 96 -6.62 -10.23 6.77
C PRO A 96 -5.93 -8.93 6.36
N VAL A 97 -4.79 -8.62 6.99
CA VAL A 97 -3.97 -7.45 6.66
C VAL A 97 -2.59 -7.83 6.13
N GLY A 98 -2.04 -6.95 5.28
CA GLY A 98 -0.65 -7.01 4.83
C GLY A 98 0.16 -5.92 5.52
N ILE A 99 1.35 -6.26 6.00
CA ILE A 99 2.22 -5.34 6.73
C ILE A 99 3.56 -5.22 6.00
N GLY A 100 3.98 -3.98 5.77
CA GLY A 100 5.27 -3.63 5.22
C GLY A 100 6.10 -2.85 6.24
N LEU A 101 7.36 -3.25 6.41
CA LEU A 101 8.33 -2.55 7.26
C LEU A 101 9.34 -1.83 6.38
N GLY A 102 9.71 -0.60 6.74
CA GLY A 102 10.71 0.20 6.05
C GLY A 102 11.12 1.40 6.89
N HIS A 103 12.27 2.00 6.58
CA HIS A 103 12.80 3.17 7.30
C HIS A 103 12.01 4.45 7.05
N THR A 104 11.26 4.50 5.95
CA THR A 104 10.43 5.64 5.55
C THR A 104 9.01 5.19 5.24
N LYS A 105 8.06 6.13 5.24
CA LYS A 105 6.65 5.83 4.90
C LYS A 105 6.54 5.30 3.46
N THR A 106 7.30 5.87 2.52
CA THR A 106 7.34 5.38 1.13
C THR A 106 7.88 3.95 1.05
N LEU A 107 8.98 3.61 1.73
CA LEU A 107 9.50 2.23 1.74
C LEU A 107 8.54 1.26 2.44
N ALA A 108 7.92 1.65 3.55
CA ALA A 108 6.91 0.84 4.22
C ALA A 108 5.70 0.56 3.31
N LYS A 109 5.24 1.55 2.53
CA LYS A 109 4.20 1.38 1.51
C LYS A 109 4.65 0.46 0.37
N ALA A 110 5.89 0.60 -0.10
CA ALA A 110 6.44 -0.30 -1.11
C ALA A 110 6.49 -1.75 -0.61
N ALA A 111 6.93 -1.96 0.63
CA ALA A 111 6.91 -3.26 1.30
C ALA A 111 5.48 -3.81 1.47
N GLN A 112 4.51 -2.95 1.79
CA GLN A 112 3.11 -3.35 1.91
C GLN A 112 2.53 -3.78 0.56
N HIS A 113 2.86 -3.09 -0.53
CA HIS A 113 2.53 -3.53 -1.88
C HIS A 113 3.12 -4.92 -2.18
N ALA A 114 4.41 -5.12 -1.88
CA ALA A 114 5.08 -6.42 -2.01
C ALA A 114 4.40 -7.53 -1.20
N SER A 115 3.92 -7.22 0.01
CA SER A 115 3.21 -8.16 0.89
C SER A 115 1.90 -8.67 0.25
N LYS A 116 1.24 -7.84 -0.58
CA LYS A 116 0.02 -8.20 -1.30
C LYS A 116 0.33 -9.00 -2.56
N VAL A 117 1.35 -8.60 -3.33
CA VAL A 117 1.74 -9.26 -4.59
C VAL A 117 2.29 -10.67 -4.32
N TRP A 118 3.18 -10.83 -3.35
CA TRP A 118 3.82 -12.11 -3.03
C TRP A 118 3.28 -12.74 -1.75
N LYS A 119 2.00 -12.52 -1.44
CA LYS A 119 1.36 -12.97 -0.19
C LYS A 119 1.63 -14.44 0.14
N ALA A 120 1.60 -15.32 -0.87
CA ALA A 120 1.87 -16.75 -0.69
C ALA A 120 3.30 -17.06 -0.22
N LYS A 121 4.28 -16.25 -0.61
CA LYS A 121 5.69 -16.41 -0.23
C LYS A 121 6.04 -15.70 1.08
N THR A 122 5.38 -14.59 1.36
CA THR A 122 5.74 -13.69 2.47
C THR A 122 4.86 -13.86 3.70
N GLY A 123 3.73 -14.57 3.58
CA GLY A 123 2.70 -14.61 4.62
C GLY A 123 1.99 -13.28 4.83
N GLY A 124 2.17 -12.31 3.91
CA GLY A 124 1.62 -10.96 4.06
C GLY A 124 2.45 -10.04 4.97
N VAL A 125 3.68 -10.40 5.34
CA VAL A 125 4.61 -9.52 6.05
C VAL A 125 5.93 -9.40 5.26
N VAL A 126 6.33 -8.18 4.94
CA VAL A 126 7.59 -7.90 4.21
C VAL A 126 8.43 -6.91 5.00
N ASP A 127 9.70 -7.25 5.22
CA ASP A 127 10.68 -6.37 5.84
C ASP A 127 11.63 -5.82 4.77
N LEU A 128 11.61 -4.50 4.57
CA LEU A 128 12.37 -3.76 3.57
C LEU A 128 13.37 -2.79 4.21
N ARG A 129 13.96 -3.17 5.35
CA ARG A 129 14.95 -2.35 6.06
C ARG A 129 16.40 -2.60 5.61
N SER A 130 16.68 -3.72 4.95
CA SER A 130 18.02 -3.99 4.39
C SER A 130 18.18 -3.34 3.01
N LYS A 131 19.38 -2.87 2.69
CA LYS A 131 19.67 -2.22 1.39
C LYS A 131 19.42 -3.17 0.21
N GLU A 132 19.79 -4.43 0.39
CA GLU A 132 19.63 -5.50 -0.61
C GLU A 132 18.15 -5.76 -0.87
N ALA A 133 17.32 -5.77 0.19
CA ALA A 133 15.88 -5.93 0.07
C ALA A 133 15.23 -4.74 -0.65
N VAL A 134 15.63 -3.51 -0.30
CA VAL A 134 15.17 -2.28 -0.97
C VAL A 134 15.49 -2.35 -2.47
N GLU A 135 16.76 -2.56 -2.83
CA GLU A 135 17.17 -2.63 -4.22
C GLU A 135 16.44 -3.75 -4.97
N TRP A 136 16.34 -4.94 -4.38
CA TRP A 136 15.66 -6.08 -4.98
C TRP A 136 14.21 -5.75 -5.33
N LEU A 137 13.50 -5.09 -4.42
CA LEU A 137 12.10 -4.72 -4.62
C LEU A 137 11.95 -3.59 -5.62
N LEU A 138 12.70 -2.50 -5.45
CA LEU A 138 12.53 -1.28 -6.27
C LEU A 138 12.84 -1.55 -7.75
N ARG A 139 13.79 -2.45 -8.06
CA ARG A 139 14.08 -2.86 -9.45
C ARG A 139 12.91 -3.61 -10.11
N ARG A 140 12.01 -4.19 -9.32
CA ARG A 140 10.85 -5.00 -9.78
C ARG A 140 9.52 -4.27 -9.63
N MET A 141 9.54 -3.07 -9.05
CA MET A 141 8.36 -2.26 -8.82
C MET A 141 8.23 -1.24 -9.95
N PRO A 142 7.13 -1.27 -10.73
CA PRO A 142 6.82 -0.21 -11.67
C PRO A 142 6.73 1.14 -10.97
N VAL A 143 7.15 2.21 -11.64
CA VAL A 143 7.21 3.55 -11.03
C VAL A 143 5.83 4.05 -10.58
N GLU A 144 4.75 3.65 -11.26
CA GLU A 144 3.37 4.00 -10.90
C GLU A 144 2.83 3.34 -9.63
N GLU A 145 3.51 2.29 -9.14
CA GLU A 145 3.15 1.64 -7.87
C GLU A 145 3.83 2.33 -6.67
N VAL A 146 4.73 3.29 -6.91
CA VAL A 146 5.35 4.09 -5.85
C VAL A 146 4.30 5.02 -5.25
N TRP A 147 4.20 5.01 -3.92
CA TRP A 147 3.29 5.89 -3.20
C TRP A 147 3.59 7.36 -3.51
N GLY A 148 2.60 8.08 -4.03
CA GLY A 148 2.74 9.47 -4.50
C GLY A 148 2.97 9.63 -6.01
N VAL A 149 3.22 8.54 -6.75
CA VAL A 149 3.38 8.57 -8.21
C VAL A 149 2.09 8.10 -8.89
N GLY A 150 1.26 9.06 -9.31
CA GLY A 150 0.03 8.77 -10.07
C GLY A 150 0.26 8.62 -11.58
N ARG A 151 -0.81 8.26 -12.31
CA ARG A 151 -0.81 8.09 -13.78
C ARG A 151 -0.15 9.26 -14.54
N ARG A 152 -0.52 10.50 -14.21
CA ARG A 152 0.07 11.69 -14.85
C ARG A 152 1.57 11.81 -14.60
N MET A 153 2.04 11.42 -13.41
CA MET A 153 3.46 11.44 -13.09
C MET A 153 4.19 10.34 -13.85
N LYS A 154 3.62 9.13 -13.95
CA LYS A 154 4.14 8.07 -14.82
C LYS A 154 4.32 8.55 -16.25
N ASP A 155 3.30 9.17 -16.85
CA ASP A 155 3.34 9.66 -18.23
C ASP A 155 4.43 10.73 -18.44
N ASN A 156 4.77 11.49 -17.40
CA ASN A 156 5.85 12.48 -17.40
C ASN A 156 7.25 11.86 -17.22
N LEU A 157 7.35 10.76 -16.46
CA LEU A 157 8.61 10.08 -16.13
C LEU A 157 9.05 9.12 -17.26
N GLN A 158 8.10 8.49 -17.95
CA GLN A 158 8.36 7.51 -19.00
C GLN A 158 9.24 8.07 -20.16
N PRO A 159 9.03 9.31 -20.67
CA PRO A 159 9.91 9.91 -21.68
C PRO A 159 11.35 10.16 -21.19
N LEU A 160 11.58 10.15 -19.87
CA LEU A 160 12.90 10.28 -19.26
C LEU A 160 13.59 8.92 -19.06
N GLY A 161 12.98 7.83 -19.54
CA GLY A 161 13.47 6.46 -19.34
C GLY A 161 13.23 5.93 -17.92
N ILE A 162 12.43 6.61 -17.11
CA ILE A 162 12.14 6.22 -15.72
C ILE A 162 10.85 5.40 -15.71
N THR A 163 10.99 4.10 -15.57
CA THR A 163 9.90 3.11 -15.62
C THR A 163 9.80 2.27 -14.33
N THR A 164 10.86 2.19 -13.55
CA THR A 164 10.91 1.46 -12.28
C THR A 164 11.11 2.40 -11.08
N ALA A 165 10.71 1.94 -9.90
CA ALA A 165 10.95 2.67 -8.65
C ALA A 165 12.45 2.82 -8.36
N TRP A 166 13.27 1.87 -8.80
CA TRP A 166 14.74 1.95 -8.68
C TRP A 166 15.31 3.07 -9.53
N GLU A 167 14.93 3.16 -10.80
CA GLU A 167 15.36 4.25 -11.69
C GLU A 167 14.98 5.62 -11.12
N LEU A 168 13.77 5.73 -10.56
CA LEU A 168 13.34 6.96 -9.87
C LEU A 168 14.22 7.26 -8.66
N ALA A 169 14.54 6.26 -7.84
CA ALA A 169 15.40 6.41 -6.67
C ALA A 169 16.83 6.84 -7.02
N GLN A 170 17.35 6.47 -8.20
CA GLN A 170 18.68 6.85 -8.67
C GLN A 170 18.76 8.26 -9.26
N CYS A 171 17.62 8.94 -9.45
CA CYS A 171 17.60 10.30 -9.97
C CYS A 171 18.05 11.34 -8.94
N ASP A 172 18.58 12.47 -9.39
CA ASP A 172 18.83 13.61 -8.50
C ASP A 172 17.49 14.18 -7.98
N PRO A 173 17.25 14.16 -6.64
CA PRO A 173 15.98 14.59 -6.08
C PRO A 173 15.65 16.06 -6.37
N ARG A 174 16.66 16.94 -6.41
CA ARG A 174 16.46 18.39 -6.62
C ARG A 174 16.15 18.67 -8.08
N VAL A 175 16.77 17.97 -9.02
CA VAL A 175 16.51 18.14 -10.46
C VAL A 175 15.07 17.76 -10.78
N LEU A 176 14.63 16.56 -10.38
CA LEU A 176 13.25 16.13 -10.60
C LEU A 176 12.24 16.90 -9.74
N GLY A 177 12.65 17.29 -8.53
CA GLY A 177 11.88 18.15 -7.64
C GLY A 177 11.49 19.48 -8.28
N LYS A 178 12.49 20.19 -8.82
CA LYS A 178 12.29 21.45 -9.54
C LYS A 178 11.45 21.29 -10.81
N LYS A 179 11.64 20.18 -11.52
CA LYS A 179 10.93 19.93 -12.79
C LYS A 179 9.45 19.59 -12.57
N PHE A 180 9.12 18.87 -11.49
CA PHE A 180 7.80 18.30 -11.30
C PHE A 180 7.10 18.76 -10.02
N SER A 181 7.66 18.46 -8.84
CA SER A 181 7.11 18.89 -7.56
C SER A 181 8.04 18.58 -6.37
N VAL A 182 7.89 19.34 -5.28
CA VAL A 182 8.51 19.03 -3.98
C VAL A 182 8.09 17.67 -3.42
N VAL A 183 6.88 17.19 -3.76
CA VAL A 183 6.41 15.86 -3.35
C VAL A 183 7.22 14.75 -4.02
N LEU A 184 7.54 14.90 -5.31
CA LEU A 184 8.39 13.95 -6.02
C LEU A 184 9.82 13.96 -5.46
N GLU A 185 10.38 15.13 -5.18
CA GLU A 185 11.68 15.23 -4.50
C GLU A 185 11.71 14.44 -3.20
N ARG A 186 10.68 14.65 -2.35
CA ARG A 186 10.54 13.94 -1.09
C ARG A 186 10.42 12.43 -1.30
N THR A 187 9.66 12.00 -2.30
CA THR A 187 9.50 10.58 -2.64
C THR A 187 10.84 9.94 -2.99
N ILE A 188 11.66 10.60 -3.81
CA ILE A 188 13.00 10.10 -4.19
C ILE A 188 13.90 10.00 -2.95
N ARG A 189 13.87 10.99 -2.06
CA ARG A 189 14.62 10.94 -0.79
C ARG A 189 14.15 9.77 0.07
N GLU A 190 12.84 9.62 0.25
CA GLU A 190 12.29 8.54 1.08
C GLU A 190 12.56 7.13 0.51
N LEU A 191 12.67 6.97 -0.82
CA LEU A 191 13.07 5.70 -1.44
C LEU A 191 14.54 5.31 -1.16
N ASN A 192 15.38 6.28 -0.82
CA ASN A 192 16.80 6.06 -0.50
C ASN A 192 17.10 5.90 1.00
N GLY A 193 16.08 6.02 1.87
CA GLY A 193 16.21 5.97 3.33
C GLY A 193 16.37 7.36 3.93
#